data_AF-A0A7S0SXM6-F1
#
_entry.id   AF-A0A7S0SXM6-F1
#
_cell.length_a   1.000
_cell.length_b   1.000
_cell.length_c   1.000
_cell.angle_alpha   90.00
_cell.angle_beta   90.00
_cell.angle_gamma   90.00
#
_symmetry.space_group_name_H-M   'P 1'
#
loop_
_entity.id
_entity.type
_entity.pdbx_description
1 polymer ?
#
loop_
_entity_poly.entity_id
_entity_poly.type
_entity_poly.pdbx_seq_one_letter_code
_entity_poly.pdbx_strand_id
1 'polypeptide(L)'
;GWVATCVCKIFNRFSSIATACGMQVLVDVSGAARVLLAAMVAVAARLVGKRGVFYRLAGEQAKLIDDVSGTLPPYDQFVTLGPERVRQTVEAVRTKLGLPCAVVDVNDLTHIKGKFLVLGKSQGVDEAILRMALLRNPAGNGEQQTPLVLIRHDPARRAELLAAATADEEARRDRERRGVAFVQK
;
A
#
# COMPACT_ATOMS: atom_id res chain seq x y z
N GLY A 1 16.53 19.68 -0.26
CA GLY A 1 16.26 21.03 0.27
C GLY A 1 16.10 21.01 1.78
N TRP A 2 16.16 22.17 2.43
CA TRP A 2 16.16 22.28 3.90
C TRP A 2 14.94 21.61 4.56
N VAL A 3 13.74 21.82 4.00
CA VAL A 3 12.50 21.20 4.49
C VAL A 3 12.62 19.69 4.56
N ALA A 4 13.12 19.07 3.49
CA ALA A 4 13.23 17.62 3.43
C ALA A 4 14.18 17.05 4.50
N THR A 5 15.36 17.66 4.65
CA THR A 5 16.37 17.24 5.64
C THR A 5 15.95 17.44 7.09
N CYS A 6 15.04 18.37 7.35
CA CYS A 6 14.52 18.63 8.70
C CYS A 6 13.31 17.74 9.01
N VAL A 7 12.34 17.67 8.10
CA VAL A 7 11.08 16.97 8.33
C VAL A 7 11.28 15.45 8.32
N CYS A 8 12.19 14.90 7.53
CA CYS A 8 12.40 13.43 7.48
C CYS A 8 12.79 12.84 8.84
N LYS A 9 13.46 13.61 9.70
CA LYS A 9 13.94 13.19 11.03
C LYS A 9 12.83 12.88 12.04
N ILE A 10 11.61 13.35 11.81
CA ILE A 10 10.47 13.10 12.73
C ILE A 10 9.85 11.71 12.50
N PHE A 11 10.20 11.04 11.40
CA PHE A 11 9.65 9.75 11.02
C PHE A 11 10.50 8.59 11.53
N ASN A 12 9.84 7.44 11.69
CA ASN A 12 10.54 6.20 12.00
C ASN A 12 11.43 5.81 10.80
N ARG A 13 12.64 5.29 11.09
CA ARG A 13 13.64 4.89 10.08
C ARG A 13 13.15 3.91 9.00
N PHE A 14 12.07 3.16 9.25
CA PHE A 14 11.48 2.21 8.30
C PHE A 14 10.37 2.85 7.43
N SER A 15 10.18 4.16 7.50
CA SER A 15 9.19 4.88 6.69
C SER A 15 9.82 5.34 5.38
N SER A 16 9.11 5.21 4.27
CA SER A 16 9.59 5.63 2.94
C SER A 16 9.85 7.15 2.79
N ILE A 17 9.42 7.95 3.78
CA ILE A 17 9.65 9.39 3.85
C ILE A 17 10.62 9.78 4.99
N ALA A 18 11.30 8.80 5.59
CA ALA A 18 12.32 9.05 6.62
C ALA A 18 13.67 9.43 6.01
N THR A 19 13.88 9.20 4.71
CA THR A 19 15.05 9.71 3.99
C THR A 19 14.81 11.12 3.48
N ALA A 20 15.89 11.90 3.36
CA ALA A 20 15.82 13.24 2.79
C ALA A 20 15.39 13.19 1.31
N CYS A 21 15.75 12.14 0.57
CA CYS A 21 15.35 11.95 -0.82
C CYS A 21 13.84 11.69 -0.94
N GLY A 22 13.29 10.72 -0.21
CA GLY A 22 11.85 10.45 -0.21
C GLY A 22 11.02 11.64 0.26
N MET A 23 11.49 12.36 1.29
CA MET A 23 10.84 13.59 1.74
C MET A 23 10.94 14.73 0.72
N GLN A 24 12.04 14.84 -0.02
CA GLN A 24 12.18 15.85 -1.06
C GLN A 24 11.19 15.60 -2.20
N VAL A 25 11.03 14.35 -2.63
CA VAL A 25 10.01 13.97 -3.63
C VAL A 25 8.61 14.38 -3.16
N LEU A 26 8.28 14.17 -1.88
CA LEU A 26 7.01 14.65 -1.32
C LEU A 26 6.90 16.17 -1.32
N VAL A 27 7.98 16.89 -1.02
CA VAL A 27 8.02 18.36 -1.09
C VAL A 27 7.80 18.86 -2.51
N ASP A 28 8.37 18.18 -3.51
CA ASP A 28 8.27 18.58 -4.91
C ASP A 28 6.83 18.41 -5.43
N VAL A 29 6.13 17.34 -5.01
CA VAL A 29 4.75 17.08 -5.44
C VAL A 29 3.71 17.85 -4.62
N SER A 30 3.88 17.96 -3.31
CA SER A 30 2.87 18.55 -2.41
C SER A 30 3.15 20.00 -2.02
N GLY A 31 4.35 20.49 -2.29
CA GLY A 31 4.81 21.83 -1.91
C GLY A 31 5.40 21.89 -0.50
N ALA A 32 6.51 22.64 -0.37
CA ALA A 32 7.25 22.81 0.87
C ALA A 32 6.41 23.32 2.04
N ALA A 33 5.59 24.36 1.81
CA ALA A 33 4.74 24.95 2.85
C ALA A 33 3.72 23.95 3.41
N ARG A 34 3.11 23.15 2.54
CA ARG A 34 2.13 22.12 2.92
C ARG A 34 2.78 21.02 3.75
N VAL A 35 3.96 20.54 3.33
CA VAL A 35 4.72 19.51 4.06
C VAL A 35 5.13 20.00 5.45
N LEU A 36 5.64 21.24 5.56
CA LEU A 36 5.99 21.84 6.85
C LEU A 36 4.77 21.97 7.77
N LEU A 37 3.65 22.48 7.27
CA LEU A 37 2.42 22.60 8.05
C LEU A 37 1.92 21.24 8.51
N ALA A 38 1.89 20.25 7.61
CA ALA A 38 1.51 18.88 7.93
C ALA A 38 2.41 18.27 9.02
N ALA A 39 3.72 18.54 8.97
CA ALA A 39 4.68 18.09 9.98
C ALA A 39 4.41 18.72 11.35
N MET A 40 4.25 20.04 11.43
CA MET A 40 3.94 20.75 12.67
C MET A 40 2.65 20.23 13.31
N VAL A 41 1.59 20.10 12.51
CA VAL A 41 0.29 19.58 12.99
C VAL A 41 0.40 18.11 13.42
N ALA A 42 1.19 17.30 12.72
CA ALA A 42 1.39 15.90 13.09
C ALA A 42 2.16 15.74 14.42
N VAL A 43 3.14 16.60 14.70
CA VAL A 43 3.84 16.63 15.99
C VAL A 43 2.87 16.99 17.11
N ALA A 44 2.08 18.05 16.95
CA ALA A 44 1.07 18.45 17.94
C ALA A 44 0.01 17.35 18.15
N ALA A 45 -0.47 16.73 17.06
CA ALA A 45 -1.44 15.64 17.13
C ALA A 45 -0.89 14.42 17.88
N ARG A 46 0.42 14.15 17.76
CA ARG A 46 1.07 13.05 18.48
C ARG A 46 1.07 13.27 19.99
N LEU A 47 1.16 14.51 20.46
CA LEU A 47 1.09 14.85 21.89
C LEU A 47 -0.28 14.49 22.49
N VAL A 48 -1.34 14.57 21.69
CA VAL A 48 -2.71 14.16 22.08
C VAL A 48 -3.06 12.74 21.63
N GLY A 49 -2.06 11.91 21.32
CA GLY A 49 -2.22 10.49 20.99
C GLY A 49 -2.71 10.17 19.57
N LYS A 50 -2.91 11.17 18.70
CA LYS A 50 -3.39 10.97 17.32
C LYS A 50 -2.23 10.71 16.35
N ARG A 51 -2.15 9.49 15.82
CA ARG A 51 -1.12 9.08 14.83
C ARG A 51 -1.62 9.22 13.39
N GLY A 52 -0.69 9.33 12.43
CA GLY A 52 -1.00 9.32 11.00
C GLY A 52 -1.62 10.62 10.45
N VAL A 53 -1.64 11.70 11.21
CA VAL A 53 -2.17 13.01 10.76
C VAL A 53 -1.37 13.59 9.61
N PHE A 54 -0.04 13.43 9.63
CA PHE A 54 0.84 13.89 8.56
C PHE A 54 0.36 13.43 7.18
N TYR A 55 0.15 12.12 7.01
CA TYR A 55 -0.25 11.50 5.75
C TYR A 55 -1.65 11.92 5.25
N ARG A 56 -2.48 12.52 6.10
CA ARG A 56 -3.77 13.07 5.69
C ARG A 56 -3.63 14.50 5.16
N LEU A 57 -2.66 15.25 5.70
CA LEU A 57 -2.45 16.65 5.37
C LEU A 57 -1.44 16.85 4.25
N ALA A 58 -0.39 16.02 4.21
CA ALA A 58 0.74 16.14 3.30
C ALA A 58 0.43 15.78 1.83
N GLY A 59 -0.80 15.36 1.52
CA GLY A 59 -1.24 15.04 0.15
C GLY A 59 -1.45 13.54 -0.08
N GLU A 60 -2.10 13.19 -1.18
CA GLU A 60 -2.44 11.80 -1.51
C GLU A 60 -1.19 10.93 -1.72
N GLN A 61 -0.17 11.50 -2.37
CA GLN A 61 1.11 10.84 -2.64
C GLN A 61 1.91 10.52 -1.37
N ALA A 62 1.67 11.21 -0.25
CA ALA A 62 2.43 10.98 0.99
C ALA A 62 2.34 9.52 1.49
N LYS A 63 1.24 8.81 1.16
CA LYS A 63 1.03 7.41 1.55
C LYS A 63 1.51 6.41 0.51
N LEU A 64 1.79 6.88 -0.70
CA LEU A 64 2.05 6.07 -1.89
C LEU A 64 3.50 6.16 -2.34
N ILE A 65 4.23 7.18 -1.91
CA ILE A 65 5.68 7.27 -2.11
C ILE A 65 6.31 6.04 -1.48
N ASP A 66 7.04 5.31 -2.31
CA ASP A 66 7.93 4.26 -1.87
C ASP A 66 9.38 4.70 -2.08
N ASP A 67 10.20 4.40 -1.09
CA ASP A 67 11.61 4.79 -1.11
C ASP A 67 12.41 3.71 -1.84
N VAL A 68 13.73 3.89 -1.90
CA VAL A 68 14.70 2.92 -2.41
C VAL A 68 14.42 1.53 -1.79
N SER A 69 13.73 0.68 -2.55
CA SER A 69 13.16 -0.58 -2.04
C SER A 69 14.17 -1.72 -2.04
N GLY A 70 15.21 -1.63 -2.88
CA GLY A 70 16.18 -2.72 -3.06
C GLY A 70 15.62 -3.94 -3.80
N THR A 71 14.40 -3.88 -4.35
CA THR A 71 13.68 -5.08 -4.82
C THR A 71 13.87 -5.40 -6.30
N LEU A 72 14.01 -4.41 -7.18
CA LEU A 72 14.09 -4.64 -8.63
C LEU A 72 14.99 -3.63 -9.36
N PRO A 73 16.20 -4.02 -9.79
CA PRO A 73 17.06 -3.17 -10.62
C PRO A 73 16.46 -2.81 -12.01
N PRO A 74 16.67 -1.59 -12.53
CA PRO A 74 17.38 -0.45 -11.92
C PRO A 74 16.51 0.42 -11.00
N TYR A 75 15.22 0.07 -10.84
CA TYR A 75 14.23 0.87 -10.10
C TYR A 75 14.47 0.86 -8.58
N ASP A 76 15.24 -0.11 -8.10
CA ASP A 76 15.71 -0.21 -6.73
C ASP A 76 16.54 0.99 -6.27
N GLN A 77 17.03 1.84 -7.18
CA GLN A 77 17.80 3.05 -6.89
C GLN A 77 16.97 4.35 -6.92
N PHE A 78 15.66 4.25 -7.19
CA PHE A 78 14.78 5.41 -7.37
C PHE A 78 13.70 5.46 -6.29
N VAL A 79 13.33 6.68 -5.91
CA VAL A 79 12.11 6.92 -5.15
C VAL A 79 10.94 6.86 -6.14
N THR A 80 9.96 6.02 -5.87
CA THR A 80 8.81 5.80 -6.75
C THR A 80 7.58 6.53 -6.24
N LEU A 81 6.95 7.31 -7.12
CA LEU A 81 5.66 7.95 -6.84
C LEU A 81 4.52 6.95 -6.98
N GLY A 82 3.44 7.18 -6.22
CA GLY A 82 2.20 6.46 -6.41
C GLY A 82 1.61 6.68 -7.81
N PRO A 83 0.91 5.68 -8.37
CA PRO A 83 0.40 5.75 -9.72
C PRO A 83 -0.62 6.88 -9.88
N GLU A 84 -0.52 7.59 -11.01
CA GLU A 84 -1.50 8.60 -11.40
C GLU A 84 -2.58 7.99 -12.31
N ARG A 85 -3.71 8.70 -12.41
CA ARG A 85 -4.82 8.35 -13.33
C ARG A 85 -5.33 6.91 -13.18
N VAL A 86 -5.22 6.32 -11.99
CA VAL A 86 -5.60 4.93 -11.70
C VAL A 86 -7.03 4.64 -12.15
N ARG A 87 -7.97 5.55 -11.86
CA ARG A 87 -9.38 5.41 -12.24
C ARG A 87 -9.57 5.34 -13.76
N GLN A 88 -8.88 6.19 -14.51
CA GLN A 88 -8.92 6.18 -15.97
C GLN A 88 -8.32 4.88 -16.53
N THR A 89 -7.23 4.41 -15.92
CA THR A 89 -6.55 3.17 -16.32
C THR A 89 -7.46 1.96 -16.12
N VAL A 90 -8.03 1.76 -14.93
CA VAL A 90 -8.91 0.61 -14.66
C VAL A 90 -10.17 0.63 -15.51
N GLU A 91 -10.73 1.82 -15.78
CA GLU A 91 -11.90 1.93 -16.65
C GLU A 91 -11.55 1.63 -18.12
N ALA A 92 -10.41 2.12 -18.61
CA ALA A 92 -9.95 1.81 -19.96
C ALA A 92 -9.71 0.30 -20.16
N VAL A 93 -9.15 -0.39 -19.16
CA VAL A 93 -8.99 -1.85 -19.18
C VAL A 93 -10.36 -2.53 -19.26
N ARG A 94 -11.31 -2.12 -18.42
CA ARG A 94 -12.68 -2.65 -18.43
C ARG A 94 -13.35 -2.46 -19.79
N THR A 95 -13.30 -1.25 -20.36
CA THR A 95 -13.93 -0.94 -21.65
C THR A 95 -13.32 -1.72 -22.81
N LYS A 96 -11.98 -1.89 -22.83
CA LYS A 96 -11.28 -2.55 -23.94
C LYS A 96 -11.33 -4.07 -23.87
N LEU A 97 -11.25 -4.64 -22.67
CA LEU A 97 -11.14 -6.10 -22.48
C LEU A 97 -12.44 -6.74 -21.98
N GLY A 98 -13.42 -5.95 -21.52
CA GLY A 98 -14.64 -6.46 -20.89
C GLY A 98 -14.42 -7.06 -19.50
N LEU A 99 -13.22 -6.94 -18.93
CA LEU A 99 -12.86 -7.53 -17.64
C LEU A 99 -12.81 -6.47 -16.53
N PRO A 100 -13.43 -6.72 -15.36
CA PRO A 100 -13.23 -5.87 -14.19
C PRO A 100 -11.74 -5.79 -13.80
N CYS A 101 -11.27 -4.60 -13.45
CA CYS A 101 -9.86 -4.34 -13.16
C CYS A 101 -9.72 -3.52 -11.88
N ALA A 102 -8.71 -3.83 -11.08
CA ALA A 102 -8.30 -3.05 -9.93
C ALA A 102 -6.79 -2.89 -9.88
N VAL A 103 -6.33 -1.75 -9.39
CA VAL A 103 -4.94 -1.52 -8.99
C VAL A 103 -4.90 -1.53 -7.48
N VAL A 104 -4.01 -2.35 -6.93
CA VAL A 104 -3.87 -2.57 -5.50
C VAL A 104 -2.42 -2.39 -5.09
N ASP A 105 -2.23 -1.89 -3.86
CA ASP A 105 -0.94 -1.90 -3.17
C ASP A 105 -0.98 -3.04 -2.15
N VAL A 106 -0.19 -4.07 -2.44
CA VAL A 106 -0.04 -5.31 -1.68
C VAL A 106 1.43 -5.54 -1.47
N ASN A 107 1.82 -5.83 -0.23
CA ASN A 107 3.19 -6.20 0.11
C ASN A 107 3.19 -7.45 0.98
N ASP A 108 4.38 -7.97 1.26
CA ASP A 108 4.48 -9.21 2.04
C ASP A 108 4.05 -9.02 3.49
N LEU A 109 4.01 -7.80 4.01
CA LEU A 109 3.48 -7.50 5.33
C LEU A 109 1.97 -7.26 5.32
N THR A 110 1.31 -7.21 4.16
CA THR A 110 -0.14 -6.98 4.04
C THR A 110 -0.92 -8.04 4.80
N HIS A 111 -0.51 -9.30 4.70
CA HIS A 111 -1.18 -10.37 5.45
C HIS A 111 -1.03 -10.16 6.96
N ILE A 112 0.15 -9.75 7.45
CA ILE A 112 0.45 -9.54 8.88
C ILE A 112 -0.24 -8.28 9.43
N LYS A 113 -0.13 -7.17 8.73
CA LYS A 113 -0.65 -5.86 9.14
C LYS A 113 -2.13 -5.68 8.81
N GLY A 114 -2.72 -6.60 8.04
CA GLY A 114 -4.08 -6.52 7.51
C GLY A 114 -4.30 -5.35 6.54
N LYS A 115 -3.23 -4.67 6.11
CA LYS A 115 -3.29 -3.47 5.28
C LYS A 115 -3.29 -3.86 3.81
N PHE A 116 -4.49 -3.96 3.25
CA PHE A 116 -4.74 -4.15 1.83
C PHE A 116 -5.33 -2.86 1.26
N LEU A 117 -4.63 -2.20 0.34
CA LEU A 117 -5.07 -0.92 -0.19
C LEU A 117 -5.48 -1.06 -1.65
N VAL A 118 -6.75 -0.77 -1.95
CA VAL A 118 -7.23 -0.61 -3.33
C VAL A 118 -7.00 0.85 -3.74
N LEU A 119 -6.09 1.07 -4.69
CA LEU A 119 -5.80 2.41 -5.21
C LEU A 119 -6.89 2.88 -6.18
N GLY A 120 -7.50 1.94 -6.90
CA GLY A 120 -8.67 2.20 -7.72
C GLY A 120 -9.19 0.92 -8.36
N LYS A 121 -10.47 0.93 -8.74
CA LYS A 121 -11.14 -0.21 -9.35
C LYS A 121 -12.22 0.24 -10.34
N SER A 122 -12.49 -0.59 -11.33
CA SER A 122 -13.61 -0.43 -12.24
C SER A 122 -14.89 -1.05 -11.65
N GLN A 123 -16.03 -0.82 -12.32
CA GLN A 123 -17.27 -1.51 -11.98
C GLN A 123 -17.12 -3.03 -12.18
N GLY A 124 -17.79 -3.81 -11.33
CA GLY A 124 -17.80 -5.28 -11.39
C GLY A 124 -16.68 -5.98 -10.61
N VAL A 125 -15.75 -5.22 -10.04
CA VAL A 125 -14.71 -5.80 -9.15
C VAL A 125 -15.32 -6.19 -7.82
N ASP A 126 -15.20 -7.48 -7.49
CA ASP A 126 -15.50 -8.01 -6.17
C ASP A 126 -14.30 -7.82 -5.23
N GLU A 127 -14.35 -6.78 -4.41
CA GLU A 127 -13.27 -6.46 -3.48
C GLU A 127 -13.03 -7.53 -2.42
N ALA A 128 -14.06 -8.30 -2.04
CA ALA A 128 -13.91 -9.33 -1.03
C ALA A 128 -13.08 -10.51 -1.58
N ILE A 129 -13.39 -10.93 -2.82
CA ILE A 129 -12.60 -11.94 -3.53
C ILE A 129 -11.19 -11.42 -3.82
N LEU A 130 -11.06 -10.16 -4.25
CA LEU A 130 -9.77 -9.53 -4.51
C LEU A 130 -8.87 -9.52 -3.27
N ARG A 131 -9.39 -9.04 -2.13
CA ARG A 131 -8.66 -9.02 -0.85
C ARG A 131 -8.29 -10.43 -0.45
N MET A 132 -9.23 -11.37 -0.49
CA MET A 132 -9.00 -12.77 -0.12
C MET A 132 -7.89 -13.42 -0.96
N ALA A 133 -7.93 -13.27 -2.28
CA ALA A 133 -6.97 -13.86 -3.19
C ALA A 133 -5.56 -13.27 -3.04
N LEU A 134 -5.46 -11.97 -2.78
CA LEU A 134 -4.18 -11.26 -2.76
C LEU A 134 -3.64 -11.00 -1.35
N LEU A 135 -4.37 -11.32 -0.28
CA LEU A 135 -3.96 -11.01 1.10
C LEU A 135 -2.55 -11.50 1.41
N ARG A 136 -2.22 -12.71 0.95
CA ARG A 136 -0.92 -13.38 1.16
C ARG A 136 0.18 -12.96 0.19
N ASN A 137 -0.12 -12.01 -0.69
CA ASN A 137 0.75 -11.61 -1.79
C ASN A 137 1.31 -12.79 -2.60
N PRO A 138 0.46 -13.65 -3.19
CA PRO A 138 0.93 -14.85 -3.90
C PRO A 138 1.80 -14.53 -5.12
N ALA A 139 1.70 -13.31 -5.66
CA ALA A 139 2.54 -12.86 -6.77
C ALA A 139 3.98 -12.55 -6.34
N GLY A 140 4.20 -12.14 -5.08
CA GLY A 140 5.48 -11.62 -4.60
C GLY A 140 5.78 -10.19 -5.09
N ASN A 141 6.83 -9.58 -4.56
CA ASN A 141 7.25 -8.20 -4.90
C ASN A 141 8.69 -8.10 -5.46
N GLY A 142 9.37 -9.24 -5.65
CA GLY A 142 10.80 -9.28 -5.99
C GLY A 142 11.04 -9.76 -7.42
N GLU A 143 12.01 -10.66 -7.57
CA GLU A 143 12.48 -11.18 -8.86
C GLU A 143 11.43 -11.96 -9.66
N GLN A 144 10.27 -12.27 -9.06
CA GLN A 144 9.17 -12.93 -9.77
C GLN A 144 8.66 -12.09 -10.95
N GLN A 145 8.73 -10.75 -10.85
CA GLN A 145 8.30 -9.83 -11.90
C GLN A 145 6.86 -10.08 -12.40
N THR A 146 5.93 -10.26 -11.47
CA THR A 146 4.51 -10.63 -11.70
C THR A 146 3.55 -9.48 -11.36
N PRO A 147 3.65 -8.30 -12.00
CA PRO A 147 2.83 -7.13 -11.66
C PRO A 147 1.35 -7.26 -12.06
N LEU A 148 0.98 -8.30 -12.82
CA LEU A 148 -0.39 -8.55 -13.28
C LEU A 148 -0.87 -9.91 -12.78
N VAL A 149 -2.03 -9.92 -12.13
CA VAL A 149 -2.66 -11.13 -11.61
C VAL A 149 -4.08 -11.25 -12.17
N LEU A 150 -4.39 -12.42 -12.73
CA LEU A 150 -5.76 -12.77 -13.13
C LEU A 150 -6.42 -13.58 -12.02
N ILE A 151 -7.49 -13.03 -11.43
CA ILE A 151 -8.26 -13.71 -10.40
C ILE A 151 -9.51 -14.30 -11.04
N ARG A 152 -9.64 -15.62 -10.95
CA ARG A 152 -10.82 -16.36 -11.39
C ARG A 152 -11.45 -17.02 -10.17
N HIS A 153 -12.77 -16.89 -10.04
CA HIS A 153 -13.55 -17.59 -9.03
C HIS A 153 -14.87 -18.04 -9.64
N ASP A 154 -15.47 -19.07 -9.04
CA ASP A 154 -16.83 -19.49 -9.35
C ASP A 154 -17.81 -18.63 -8.54
N PRO A 155 -18.71 -17.84 -9.19
CA PRO A 155 -19.70 -17.03 -8.50
C PRO A 155 -20.62 -17.83 -7.58
N ALA A 156 -20.93 -19.09 -7.93
CA ALA A 156 -21.79 -19.95 -7.10
C ALA A 156 -21.12 -20.32 -5.77
N ARG A 157 -19.79 -20.39 -5.74
CA ARG A 157 -18.99 -20.72 -4.56
C ARG A 157 -18.48 -19.50 -3.82
N ARG A 158 -18.86 -18.29 -4.23
CA ARG A 158 -18.38 -17.04 -3.62
C ARG A 158 -18.51 -17.03 -2.10
N ALA A 159 -19.68 -17.40 -1.57
CA ALA A 159 -19.94 -17.39 -0.13
C ALA A 159 -19.04 -18.41 0.62
N GLU A 160 -18.91 -19.61 0.08
CA GLU A 160 -18.04 -20.66 0.61
C GLU A 160 -16.57 -20.21 0.64
N LEU A 161 -16.08 -19.62 -0.46
CA LEU A 161 -14.71 -19.13 -0.57
C LEU A 161 -14.40 -18.03 0.46
N LEU A 162 -15.33 -17.10 0.67
CA LEU A 162 -15.17 -16.04 1.67
C LEU A 162 -15.24 -16.57 3.11
N ALA A 163 -16.10 -17.56 3.37
CA ALA A 163 -16.16 -18.22 4.67
C ALA A 163 -14.85 -18.96 5.00
N ALA A 164 -14.32 -19.72 4.04
CA ALA A 164 -13.05 -20.42 4.18
C ALA A 164 -11.88 -19.46 4.44
N ALA A 165 -11.82 -18.35 3.71
CA ALA A 165 -10.77 -17.35 3.90
C ALA A 165 -10.88 -16.61 5.24
N THR A 166 -12.10 -16.35 5.71
CA THR A 166 -12.32 -15.75 7.03
C THR A 166 -11.83 -16.69 8.14
N ALA A 167 -12.17 -17.97 8.04
CA ALA A 167 -11.69 -18.99 8.98
C ALA A 167 -10.16 -19.14 8.96
N ASP A 168 -9.51 -19.07 7.79
CA ASP A 168 -8.04 -19.06 7.71
C ASP A 168 -7.43 -17.81 8.36
N GLU A 169 -8.02 -16.62 8.12
CA GLU A 169 -7.57 -15.36 8.72
C GLU A 169 -7.68 -15.41 10.26
N GLU A 170 -8.78 -15.93 10.80
CA GLU A 170 -9.00 -16.13 12.24
C GLU A 170 -8.00 -17.12 12.84
N ALA A 171 -7.86 -18.30 12.24
CA ALA A 171 -6.91 -19.31 12.69
C ALA A 171 -5.47 -18.77 12.69
N ARG A 172 -5.13 -17.89 11.75
CA ARG A 172 -3.81 -17.28 11.69
C ARG A 172 -3.59 -16.23 12.78
N ARG A 173 -4.58 -15.38 13.04
CA ARG A 173 -4.54 -14.41 14.16
C ARG A 173 -4.38 -15.13 15.49
N ASP A 174 -5.03 -16.29 15.65
CA ASP A 174 -4.89 -17.11 16.84
C ASP A 174 -3.49 -17.72 16.99
N ARG A 175 -2.87 -18.19 15.88
CA ARG A 175 -1.47 -18.65 15.89
C ARG A 175 -0.50 -17.53 16.28
N GLU A 176 -0.69 -16.33 15.74
CA GLU A 176 0.12 -15.15 16.08
C GLU A 176 -0.04 -14.77 17.56
N ARG A 177 -1.26 -14.77 18.10
CA ARG A 177 -1.52 -14.54 19.54
C ARG A 177 -0.83 -15.55 20.45
N ARG A 178 -0.68 -16.79 19.97
CA ARG A 178 0.02 -17.87 20.68
C ARG A 178 1.55 -17.82 20.53
N GLY A 179 2.10 -16.79 19.88
CA GLY A 179 3.54 -16.58 19.78
C GLY A 179 4.26 -17.50 18.79
N VAL A 180 3.53 -18.21 17.93
CA VAL A 180 4.13 -19.04 16.88
C VAL A 180 4.57 -18.09 15.75
N ALA A 181 5.86 -17.72 15.76
CA ALA A 181 6.45 -16.91 14.70
C ALA A 181 6.35 -17.67 13.37
N PHE A 182 5.56 -17.13 12.44
CA PHE A 182 5.44 -17.69 11.10
C PHE A 182 6.76 -17.46 10.36
N VAL A 183 7.39 -18.53 9.89
CA VAL A 183 8.57 -18.44 9.02
C VAL A 183 8.08 -18.04 7.63
N GLN A 184 8.48 -16.85 7.17
CA GLN A 184 8.22 -16.39 5.82
C GLN A 184 8.95 -17.34 4.85
N LYS A 185 8.22 -17.92 3.89
CA LYS A 185 8.83 -18.64 2.77
C LYS A 185 9.33 -17.64 1.73
#